data_AF-A0A9P4XIL6-F1
#
_entry.id   AF-A0A9P4XIL6-F1
#
_cell.length_a   1.000
_cell.length_b   1.000
_cell.length_c   1.000
_cell.angle_alpha   90.00
_cell.angle_beta   90.00
_cell.angle_gamma   90.00
#
_symmetry.space_group_name_H-M   'P 1'
#
loop_
_entity.id
_entity.type
_entity.pdbx_description
1 polymer ?
#
loop_
_entity_poly.entity_id
_entity_poly.type
_entity_poly.pdbx_seq_one_letter_code
_entity_poly.pdbx_strand_id
1 'polypeptide(L)'
;MHFNAKTILQIYGQLNRLGQKNTVKWHNLKIKNSFHDHQERVLLTEWSRQLSAETSLPDWISGALREIVLFELMKAHMNHPFNRYAWLVFYDRDGPKMEYYTQEVVKLGHACSALARLVMKTDRAQYWRENDEFLVVAMLEMTQDMSLEELETWLICEEQVLPRNMEAKLQRFIMIVKWDEVKRQKTKVLKDQVEARKTQYQS
;
A
#
# COMPACT_ATOMS: atom_id res chain seq x y z
N MET A 1 0.10 -16.77 -13.59
CA MET A 1 -0.24 -16.54 -12.17
C MET A 1 -1.69 -17.01 -11.99
N HIS A 2 -2.00 -17.81 -10.96
CA HIS A 2 -3.38 -18.22 -10.70
C HIS A 2 -4.21 -17.00 -10.27
N PHE A 3 -5.48 -16.92 -10.65
CA PHE A 3 -6.33 -15.75 -10.40
C PHE A 3 -6.87 -15.68 -8.96
N ASN A 4 -6.40 -16.54 -8.06
CA ASN A 4 -6.91 -16.63 -6.70
C ASN A 4 -5.75 -16.70 -5.71
N ALA A 5 -5.67 -15.71 -4.82
CA ALA A 5 -4.60 -15.62 -3.83
C ALA A 5 -4.62 -16.80 -2.84
N LYS A 6 -5.79 -17.26 -2.38
CA LYS A 6 -5.89 -18.43 -1.49
C LYS A 6 -5.34 -19.69 -2.14
N THR A 7 -5.57 -19.92 -3.42
CA THR A 7 -4.96 -21.05 -4.13
C THR A 7 -3.44 -20.95 -4.16
N ILE A 8 -2.89 -19.76 -4.43
CA ILE A 8 -1.44 -19.53 -4.40
C ILE A 8 -0.88 -19.81 -3.00
N LEU A 9 -1.51 -19.27 -1.96
CA LEU A 9 -1.12 -19.48 -0.56
C LEU A 9 -1.20 -20.95 -0.14
N GLN A 10 -2.23 -21.66 -0.57
CA GLN A 10 -2.38 -23.10 -0.33
C GLN A 10 -1.23 -23.87 -0.99
N ILE A 11 -0.93 -23.60 -2.25
CA ILE A 11 0.21 -24.21 -2.96
C ILE A 11 1.51 -23.91 -2.21
N TYR A 12 1.69 -22.68 -1.71
CA TYR A 12 2.86 -22.32 -0.91
C TYR A 12 2.96 -23.12 0.39
N GLY A 13 1.85 -23.27 1.11
CA GLY A 13 1.77 -24.05 2.33
C GLY A 13 1.99 -25.55 2.12
N GLN A 14 1.74 -26.08 0.92
CA GLN A 14 1.95 -27.51 0.66
C GLN A 14 3.42 -27.93 0.66
N LEU A 15 4.34 -27.06 0.23
CA LEU A 15 5.77 -27.39 0.21
C LEU A 15 6.50 -27.01 1.51
N ASN A 16 5.95 -26.09 2.30
CA ASN A 16 6.51 -25.66 3.58
C ASN A 16 5.69 -26.21 4.77
N ARG A 17 5.90 -27.48 5.12
CA ARG A 17 5.17 -28.20 6.18
C ARG A 17 6.07 -28.58 7.35
N LEU A 18 5.46 -28.94 8.49
CA LEU A 18 6.14 -29.55 9.63
C LEU A 18 6.97 -30.76 9.16
N GLY A 19 8.24 -30.80 9.56
CA GLY A 19 9.20 -31.84 9.14
C GLY A 19 10.00 -31.52 7.89
N GLN A 20 9.76 -30.38 7.23
CA GLN A 20 10.60 -29.91 6.14
C GLN A 20 12.01 -29.59 6.65
N LYS A 21 13.03 -30.22 6.06
CA LYS A 21 14.43 -30.10 6.50
C LYS A 21 15.20 -28.98 5.80
N ASN A 22 14.74 -28.56 4.62
CA ASN A 22 15.39 -27.57 3.78
C ASN A 22 14.51 -26.34 3.58
N THR A 23 15.12 -25.16 3.51
CA THR A 23 14.39 -23.91 3.25
C THR A 23 13.73 -23.95 1.87
N VAL A 24 12.41 -23.77 1.83
CA VAL A 24 11.66 -23.64 0.59
C VAL A 24 11.82 -22.22 0.06
N LYS A 25 12.22 -22.08 -1.21
CA LYS A 25 12.33 -20.79 -1.91
C LYS A 25 11.30 -20.72 -3.02
N TRP A 26 10.53 -19.64 -3.05
CA TRP A 26 9.53 -19.37 -4.07
C TRP A 26 10.02 -18.29 -5.03
N HIS A 27 9.84 -18.53 -6.33
CA HIS A 27 10.14 -17.55 -7.37
C HIS A 27 8.87 -17.30 -8.19
N ASN A 28 8.32 -16.09 -8.06
CA ASN A 28 7.24 -15.62 -8.92
C ASN A 28 7.82 -14.90 -10.12
N LEU A 29 7.70 -15.51 -11.29
CA LEU A 29 8.18 -14.94 -12.55
C LEU A 29 7.03 -14.24 -13.27
N LYS A 30 7.24 -12.99 -13.64
CA LYS A 30 6.34 -12.21 -14.49
C LYS A 30 7.09 -11.20 -15.32
N ILE A 31 6.49 -10.81 -16.45
CA ILE A 31 6.99 -9.73 -17.30
C ILE A 31 6.41 -8.41 -16.79
N LYS A 32 7.28 -7.41 -16.55
CA LYS A 32 6.86 -6.06 -16.13
C LYS A 32 6.10 -5.34 -17.25
N ASN A 33 5.15 -4.49 -16.87
CA ASN A 33 4.26 -3.74 -17.76
C ASN A 33 3.52 -4.66 -18.75
N SER A 34 3.06 -5.81 -18.26
CA SER A 34 2.29 -6.77 -19.05
C SER A 34 0.90 -6.97 -18.46
N PHE A 35 0.06 -7.74 -19.17
CA PHE A 35 -1.24 -8.18 -18.66
C PHE A 35 -1.15 -8.86 -17.29
N HIS A 36 0.00 -9.46 -16.95
CA HIS A 36 0.22 -10.08 -15.64
C HIS A 36 0.21 -9.07 -14.48
N ASP A 37 0.61 -7.81 -14.70
CA ASP A 37 0.52 -6.79 -13.64
C ASP A 37 -0.93 -6.36 -13.40
N HIS A 38 -1.75 -6.33 -14.46
CA HIS A 38 -3.19 -6.12 -14.31
C HIS A 38 -3.85 -7.25 -13.53
N GLN A 39 -3.54 -8.50 -13.88
CA GLN A 39 -4.02 -9.68 -13.15
C GLN A 39 -3.60 -9.63 -11.67
N GLU A 40 -2.34 -9.30 -11.38
CA GLU A 40 -1.84 -9.19 -10.01
C GLU A 40 -2.55 -8.06 -9.25
N ARG A 41 -2.77 -6.89 -9.86
CA ARG A 41 -3.54 -5.82 -9.21
C ARG A 41 -4.93 -6.29 -8.81
N VAL A 42 -5.67 -6.94 -9.71
CA VAL A 42 -7.01 -7.48 -9.41
C VAL A 42 -6.94 -8.51 -8.28
N LEU A 43 -6.01 -9.47 -8.37
CA LEU A 43 -5.77 -10.49 -7.34
C LEU A 43 -5.47 -9.88 -5.96
N LEU A 44 -4.57 -8.90 -5.89
CA LEU A 44 -4.20 -8.24 -4.64
C LEU A 44 -5.35 -7.40 -4.07
N THR A 45 -6.19 -6.83 -4.94
CA THR A 45 -7.40 -6.11 -4.51
C THR A 45 -8.36 -7.07 -3.80
N GLU A 46 -8.65 -8.22 -4.40
CA GLU A 46 -9.51 -9.23 -3.81
C GLU A 46 -8.91 -9.82 -2.53
N TRP A 47 -7.60 -10.11 -2.55
CA TRP A 47 -6.91 -10.64 -1.37
C TRP A 47 -6.87 -9.65 -0.21
N SER A 48 -6.71 -8.35 -0.48
CA SER A 48 -6.71 -7.31 0.56
C SER A 48 -7.98 -7.35 1.42
N ARG A 49 -9.14 -7.68 0.83
CA ARG A 49 -10.42 -7.80 1.55
C ARG A 49 -10.45 -9.01 2.46
N GLN A 50 -10.03 -10.17 1.94
CA GLN A 50 -9.96 -11.40 2.72
C GLN A 50 -8.98 -11.20 3.89
N LEU A 51 -7.81 -10.65 3.60
CA LEU A 51 -6.80 -10.32 4.60
C LEU A 51 -7.34 -9.28 5.60
N SER A 52 -8.14 -8.30 5.17
CA SER A 52 -8.77 -7.33 6.06
C SER A 52 -9.70 -7.96 7.09
N ALA A 53 -10.39 -9.06 6.75
CA ALA A 53 -11.24 -9.80 7.67
C ALA A 53 -10.45 -10.79 8.55
N GLU A 54 -9.35 -11.33 8.02
CA GLU A 54 -8.49 -12.30 8.70
C GLU A 54 -7.45 -11.63 9.63
N THR A 55 -7.17 -10.34 9.45
CA THR A 55 -6.21 -9.58 10.26
C THR A 55 -6.86 -8.81 11.40
N SER A 56 -6.33 -8.97 12.61
CA SER A 56 -6.69 -8.19 13.80
C SER A 56 -5.95 -6.84 13.83
N LEU A 57 -6.08 -6.04 12.76
CA LEU A 57 -5.57 -4.67 12.75
C LEU A 57 -6.39 -3.81 13.73
N PRO A 58 -5.76 -2.89 14.47
CA PRO A 58 -6.46 -1.96 15.36
C PRO A 58 -7.60 -1.21 14.64
N ASP A 59 -8.74 -1.04 15.32
CA ASP A 59 -9.94 -0.42 14.74
C ASP A 59 -9.74 1.01 14.23
N TRP A 60 -8.74 1.72 14.76
CA TRP A 60 -8.39 3.07 14.32
C TRP A 60 -7.67 3.08 12.96
N ILE A 61 -7.14 1.95 12.50
CA ILE A 61 -6.56 1.77 11.16
C ILE A 61 -7.71 1.43 10.19
N SER A 62 -8.27 2.48 9.60
CA SER A 62 -9.41 2.44 8.68
C SER A 62 -9.06 3.00 7.30
N GLY A 63 -10.04 3.01 6.39
CA GLY A 63 -9.95 3.71 5.10
C GLY A 63 -8.69 3.41 4.29
N ALA A 64 -8.03 4.47 3.80
CA ALA A 64 -6.86 4.33 2.96
C ALA A 64 -5.66 3.80 3.74
N LEU A 65 -5.50 4.21 5.00
CA LEU A 65 -4.43 3.71 5.87
C LEU A 65 -4.51 2.20 6.06
N ARG A 66 -5.73 1.65 6.17
CA ARG A 66 -5.94 0.21 6.25
C ARG A 66 -5.48 -0.51 5.00
N GLU A 67 -5.86 -0.02 3.82
CA GLU A 67 -5.39 -0.61 2.55
C GLU A 67 -3.86 -0.55 2.45
N ILE A 68 -3.23 0.56 2.83
CA ILE A 68 -1.76 0.72 2.85
C ILE A 68 -1.08 -0.37 3.70
N VAL A 69 -1.58 -0.59 4.92
CA VAL A 69 -1.03 -1.59 5.85
C VAL A 69 -1.25 -3.01 5.32
N LEU A 70 -2.44 -3.32 4.80
CA LEU A 70 -2.74 -4.64 4.22
C LEU A 70 -1.85 -4.95 3.02
N PHE A 71 -1.61 -3.98 2.15
CA PHE A 71 -0.71 -4.13 1.03
C PHE A 71 0.76 -4.24 1.45
N GLU A 72 1.15 -3.72 2.62
CA GLU A 72 2.49 -3.97 3.18
C GLU A 72 2.62 -5.41 3.66
N LEU A 73 1.60 -5.96 4.30
CA LEU A 73 1.56 -7.38 4.69
C LEU A 73 1.65 -8.29 3.44
N MET A 74 0.87 -7.99 2.40
CA MET A 74 0.93 -8.73 1.14
C MET A 74 2.29 -8.60 0.45
N LYS A 75 2.89 -7.40 0.46
CA LYS A 75 4.25 -7.16 -0.09
C LYS A 75 5.29 -7.99 0.65
N ALA A 76 5.26 -8.03 1.99
CA ALA A 76 6.16 -8.84 2.80
C ALA A 76 5.97 -10.34 2.50
N HIS A 77 4.73 -10.80 2.33
CA HIS A 77 4.43 -12.19 2.04
C HIS A 77 4.87 -12.63 0.62
N MET A 78 4.59 -11.81 -0.38
CA MET A 78 4.87 -12.12 -1.80
C MET A 78 6.26 -11.65 -2.25
N ASN A 79 7.03 -11.03 -1.36
CA ASN A 79 8.33 -10.42 -1.64
C ASN A 79 8.27 -9.41 -2.81
N HIS A 80 7.27 -8.53 -2.80
CA HIS A 80 7.15 -7.48 -3.82
C HIS A 80 8.18 -6.36 -3.58
N PRO A 81 8.70 -5.74 -4.67
CA PRO A 81 9.75 -4.71 -4.55
C PRO A 81 9.26 -3.43 -3.88
N PHE A 82 7.95 -3.14 -3.94
CA PHE A 82 7.32 -2.01 -3.28
C PHE A 82 5.85 -2.31 -2.98
N ASN A 83 5.24 -1.48 -2.13
CA ASN A 83 3.85 -1.63 -1.72
C ASN A 83 2.91 -1.38 -2.92
N ARG A 84 2.18 -2.41 -3.33
CA ARG A 84 1.31 -2.37 -4.53
C ARG A 84 0.02 -1.56 -4.33
N TYR A 85 -0.21 -0.97 -3.15
CA TYR A 85 -1.29 -0.02 -2.98
C TYR A 85 -1.18 1.16 -3.95
N ALA A 86 0.06 1.54 -4.30
CA ALA A 86 0.32 2.56 -5.33
C ALA A 86 -0.34 2.22 -6.67
N TRP A 87 -0.44 0.94 -7.04
CA TRP A 87 -1.14 0.53 -8.26
C TRP A 87 -2.63 0.83 -8.21
N LEU A 88 -3.26 0.74 -7.04
CA LEU A 88 -4.68 1.10 -6.90
C LEU A 88 -4.86 2.60 -7.05
N VAL A 89 -4.05 3.38 -6.36
CA VAL A 89 -4.12 4.85 -6.41
C VAL A 89 -3.95 5.38 -7.84
N PHE A 90 -2.98 4.84 -8.59
CA PHE A 90 -2.77 5.24 -9.98
C PHE A 90 -3.83 4.68 -10.93
N TYR A 91 -4.40 3.51 -10.65
CA TYR A 91 -5.50 2.97 -11.46
C TYR A 91 -6.75 3.82 -11.30
N ASP A 92 -7.04 4.27 -10.08
CA ASP A 92 -8.16 5.17 -9.80
C ASP A 92 -7.99 6.53 -10.50
N ARG A 93 -6.75 7.01 -10.64
CA ARG A 93 -6.40 8.28 -11.27
C ARG A 93 -6.39 8.21 -12.81
N ASP A 94 -5.71 7.21 -13.36
CA ASP A 94 -5.34 7.12 -14.78
C ASP A 94 -6.10 6.02 -15.54
N GLY A 95 -6.81 5.15 -14.83
CA GLY A 95 -7.61 4.07 -15.39
C GLY A 95 -6.77 2.92 -15.99
N PRO A 96 -7.37 2.13 -16.91
CA PRO A 96 -6.74 0.95 -17.49
C PRO A 96 -5.43 1.18 -18.25
N LYS A 97 -5.13 2.43 -18.61
CA LYS A 97 -3.93 2.81 -19.37
C LYS A 97 -2.72 3.12 -18.48
N MET A 98 -2.86 2.99 -17.15
CA MET A 98 -1.75 3.28 -16.24
C MET A 98 -0.53 2.37 -16.49
N GLU A 99 0.65 2.93 -16.25
CA GLU A 99 1.91 2.18 -16.26
C GLU A 99 2.28 1.76 -14.84
N TYR A 100 2.62 0.49 -14.63
CA TYR A 100 2.74 -0.12 -13.30
C TYR A 100 4.08 0.14 -12.60
N TYR A 101 5.09 0.62 -13.33
CA TYR A 101 6.46 0.77 -12.82
C TYR A 101 7.09 2.12 -13.15
N THR A 102 6.27 3.16 -13.38
CA THR A 102 6.81 4.52 -13.47
C THR A 102 7.49 4.90 -12.15
N GLN A 103 8.43 5.84 -12.20
CA GLN A 103 9.08 6.30 -10.97
C GLN A 103 8.07 6.82 -9.95
N GLU A 104 7.01 7.52 -10.38
CA GLU A 104 5.98 8.03 -9.47
C GLU A 104 5.27 6.90 -8.71
N VAL A 105 4.91 5.82 -9.40
CA VAL A 105 4.25 4.65 -8.81
C VAL A 105 5.17 3.97 -7.79
N VAL A 106 6.44 3.79 -8.15
CA VAL A 106 7.43 3.14 -7.28
C VAL A 106 7.68 4.00 -6.03
N LYS A 107 7.87 5.32 -6.20
CA LYS A 107 8.05 6.27 -5.10
C LYS A 107 6.87 6.26 -4.12
N LEU A 108 5.64 6.31 -4.63
CA LEU A 108 4.45 6.18 -3.79
C LEU A 108 4.43 4.83 -3.05
N GLY A 109 4.80 3.74 -3.72
CA GLY A 109 4.90 2.42 -3.10
C GLY A 109 5.90 2.35 -1.94
N HIS A 110 7.04 3.04 -2.05
CA HIS A 110 8.00 3.14 -0.95
C HIS A 110 7.47 4.02 0.19
N ALA A 111 6.85 5.15 -0.13
CA ALA A 111 6.20 6.00 0.88
C ALA A 111 5.10 5.22 1.64
N CYS A 112 4.25 4.46 0.95
CA CYS A 112 3.26 3.58 1.57
C CYS A 112 3.90 2.54 2.51
N SER A 113 5.02 1.94 2.10
CA SER A 113 5.74 0.96 2.94
C SER A 113 6.28 1.61 4.22
N ALA A 114 6.86 2.80 4.10
CA ALA A 114 7.38 3.55 5.24
C ALA A 114 6.25 4.00 6.19
N LEU A 115 5.10 4.41 5.63
CA LEU A 115 3.92 4.79 6.42
C LEU A 115 3.36 3.60 7.18
N ALA A 116 3.21 2.44 6.52
CA ALA A 116 2.75 1.22 7.16
C ALA A 116 3.64 0.85 8.37
N ARG A 117 4.98 0.92 8.21
CA ARG A 117 5.91 0.69 9.32
C ARG A 117 5.74 1.71 10.45
N LEU A 118 5.60 2.99 10.12
CA LEU A 118 5.43 4.07 11.08
C LEU A 118 4.16 3.89 11.92
N VAL A 119 3.00 3.65 11.28
CA VAL A 119 1.72 3.60 11.98
C VAL A 119 1.56 2.36 12.85
N MET A 120 2.25 1.26 12.53
CA MET A 120 2.23 0.06 13.38
C MET A 120 2.94 0.25 14.72
N LYS A 121 3.72 1.32 14.88
CA LYS A 121 4.50 1.62 16.10
C LYS A 121 4.20 3.00 16.70
N THR A 122 3.19 3.69 16.18
CA THR A 122 2.84 5.04 16.61
C THR A 122 2.02 5.03 17.90
N ASP A 123 2.23 6.03 18.75
CA ASP A 123 1.35 6.40 19.86
C ASP A 123 0.30 7.45 19.44
N ARG A 124 0.37 7.97 18.20
CA ARG A 124 -0.49 9.04 17.67
C ARG A 124 -1.69 8.52 16.89
N ALA A 125 -2.32 7.44 17.36
CA ALA A 125 -3.44 6.80 16.66
C ALA A 125 -4.57 7.77 16.27
N GLN A 126 -4.92 8.69 17.17
CA GLN A 126 -5.95 9.72 16.91
C GLN A 126 -5.56 10.64 15.74
N TYR A 127 -4.30 11.07 15.68
CA TYR A 127 -3.82 11.93 14.59
C TYR A 127 -3.99 11.23 13.23
N TRP A 128 -3.56 9.98 13.11
CA TRP A 128 -3.68 9.24 11.85
C TRP A 128 -5.13 9.03 11.45
N ARG A 129 -5.99 8.69 12.40
CA ARG A 129 -7.43 8.53 12.17
C ARG A 129 -8.09 9.81 11.66
N GLU A 130 -7.78 10.96 12.24
CA GLU A 130 -8.33 12.27 11.84
C GLU A 130 -7.81 12.77 10.49
N ASN A 131 -6.68 12.21 10.01
CA ASN A 131 -6.03 12.65 8.78
C ASN A 131 -6.08 11.60 7.67
N ASP A 132 -6.72 10.44 7.90
CA ASP A 132 -6.74 9.28 6.99
C ASP A 132 -7.11 9.65 5.55
N GLU A 133 -8.17 10.44 5.39
CA GLU A 133 -8.66 10.82 4.07
C GLU A 133 -7.60 11.60 3.25
N PHE A 134 -6.78 12.42 3.91
CA PHE A 134 -5.77 13.27 3.26
C PHE A 134 -4.46 12.54 2.95
N LEU A 135 -4.23 11.35 3.51
CA LEU A 135 -2.91 10.69 3.48
C LEU A 135 -2.42 10.41 2.06
N VAL A 136 -3.27 9.88 1.19
CA VAL A 136 -2.87 9.47 -0.16
C VAL A 136 -2.47 10.67 -1.01
N VAL A 137 -3.26 11.75 -0.98
CA VAL A 137 -2.95 12.98 -1.69
C VAL A 137 -1.69 13.63 -1.11
N ALA A 138 -1.57 13.69 0.22
CA ALA A 138 -0.38 14.25 0.86
C ALA A 138 0.90 13.48 0.49
N MET A 139 0.84 12.14 0.42
CA MET A 139 1.97 11.32 -0.03
C MET A 139 2.28 11.52 -1.51
N LEU A 140 1.27 11.59 -2.38
CA LEU A 140 1.46 11.86 -3.80
C LEU A 140 2.23 13.17 -4.02
N GLU A 141 1.78 14.25 -3.37
CA GLU A 141 2.43 15.56 -3.44
C GLU A 141 3.85 15.51 -2.83
N MET A 142 4.01 14.87 -1.66
CA MET A 142 5.30 14.74 -1.00
C MET A 142 6.34 14.00 -1.85
N THR A 143 5.92 12.94 -2.56
CA THR A 143 6.84 12.08 -3.33
C THR A 143 7.29 12.71 -4.66
N GLN A 144 6.61 13.76 -5.15
CA GLN A 144 7.04 14.50 -6.34
C GLN A 144 8.40 15.17 -6.11
N ASP A 145 8.59 15.75 -4.93
CA ASP A 145 9.80 16.48 -4.54
C ASP A 145 10.90 15.57 -3.96
N MET A 146 10.77 14.24 -4.07
CA MET A 146 11.68 13.29 -3.46
C MET A 146 12.37 12.42 -4.49
N SER A 147 13.65 12.10 -4.25
CA SER A 147 14.36 11.08 -5.01
C SER A 147 13.94 9.67 -4.57
N LEU A 148 14.21 8.67 -5.43
CA LEU A 148 13.93 7.28 -5.07
C LEU A 148 14.87 6.83 -3.93
N GLU A 149 16.14 7.22 -4.02
CA GLU A 149 17.16 6.92 -3.02
C GLU A 149 16.76 7.47 -1.64
N GLU A 150 16.26 8.70 -1.57
CA GLU A 150 15.75 9.29 -0.33
C GLU A 150 14.63 8.43 0.29
N LEU A 151 13.68 7.94 -0.52
CA LEU A 151 12.60 7.08 -0.05
C LEU A 151 13.09 5.69 0.36
N GLU A 152 14.09 5.14 -0.33
CA GLU A 152 14.73 3.88 0.05
C GLU A 152 15.43 3.98 1.41
N THR A 153 16.04 5.13 1.74
CA THR A 153 16.63 5.33 3.09
C THR A 153 15.59 5.13 4.20
N TRP A 154 14.33 5.51 3.98
CA TRP A 154 13.27 5.31 4.97
C TRP A 154 12.97 3.83 5.21
N LEU A 155 13.17 2.97 4.21
CA LEU A 155 12.91 1.54 4.32
C LEU A 155 13.96 0.79 5.13
N ILE A 156 15.18 1.31 5.16
CA ILE A 156 16.33 0.70 5.86
C ILE A 156 16.68 1.41 7.17
N CYS A 157 16.19 2.63 7.38
CA CYS A 157 16.50 3.38 8.59
C CYS A 157 15.90 2.73 9.86
N GLU A 158 16.56 3.01 10.98
CA GLU A 158 16.07 2.65 12.30
C GLU A 158 14.71 3.29 12.57
N GLU A 159 13.89 2.58 13.35
CA GLU A 159 12.48 2.93 13.54
C GLU A 159 12.28 4.30 14.19
N GLN A 160 13.25 4.74 15.00
CA GLN A 160 13.22 6.06 15.66
C GLN A 160 13.43 7.22 14.69
N VAL A 161 13.93 6.95 13.48
CA VAL A 161 14.23 7.94 12.45
C VAL A 161 12.99 8.26 11.59
N LEU A 162 12.08 7.30 11.40
CA LEU A 162 10.86 7.48 10.61
C LEU A 162 9.98 8.62 11.13
N PRO A 163 9.67 8.74 12.44
CA PRO A 163 8.93 9.89 12.96
C PRO A 163 9.61 11.24 12.71
N ARG A 164 10.95 11.30 12.78
CA ARG A 164 11.68 12.56 12.63
C ARG A 164 11.69 13.05 11.18
N ASN A 165 11.87 12.13 10.24
CA ASN A 165 12.09 12.49 8.84
C ASN A 165 10.81 12.39 8.00
N MET A 166 10.15 11.22 8.04
CA MET A 166 8.98 10.97 7.22
C MET A 166 7.74 11.63 7.81
N GLU A 167 7.44 11.40 9.08
CA GLU A 167 6.20 11.89 9.69
C GLU A 167 6.12 13.41 9.64
N ALA A 168 7.16 14.12 10.09
CA ALA A 168 7.19 15.58 10.04
C ALA A 168 6.99 16.15 8.62
N LYS A 169 7.57 15.51 7.59
CA LYS A 169 7.39 15.92 6.20
C LYS A 169 5.95 15.66 5.74
N LEU A 170 5.42 14.47 6.01
CA LEU A 170 4.04 14.11 5.66
C LEU A 170 3.02 15.02 6.34
N GLN A 171 3.23 15.41 7.61
CA GLN A 171 2.36 16.34 8.34
C GLN A 171 2.24 17.70 7.65
N ARG A 172 3.36 18.23 7.12
CA ARG A 172 3.34 19.48 6.34
C ARG A 172 2.49 19.34 5.08
N PHE A 173 2.65 18.24 4.34
CA PHE A 173 1.86 17.99 3.13
C PHE A 173 0.37 17.77 3.44
N ILE A 174 0.03 17.10 4.54
CA ILE A 174 -1.35 16.98 5.02
C ILE A 174 -1.95 18.37 5.26
N MET A 175 -1.21 19.28 5.91
CA MET A 175 -1.67 20.66 6.10
C MET A 175 -1.87 21.37 4.75
N ILE A 176 -0.91 21.29 3.83
CA ILE A 176 -1.02 21.90 2.50
C ILE A 176 -2.27 21.40 1.77
N VAL A 177 -2.51 20.08 1.78
CA VAL A 177 -3.70 19.47 1.16
C VAL A 177 -4.98 19.99 1.80
N LYS A 178 -5.02 20.17 3.12
CA LYS A 178 -6.21 20.70 3.83
C LYS A 178 -6.54 22.14 3.46
N TRP A 179 -5.55 22.97 3.16
CA TRP A 179 -5.76 24.38 2.83
C TRP A 179 -6.03 24.62 1.34
N ASP A 180 -5.62 23.70 0.47
CA ASP A 180 -5.81 23.79 -0.98
C ASP A 180 -7.15 23.15 -1.42
N GLU A 181 -8.05 23.94 -2.01
CA GLU A 181 -9.37 23.46 -2.46
C GLU A 181 -9.28 22.39 -3.56
N VAL A 182 -8.35 22.53 -4.50
CA VAL A 182 -8.16 21.57 -5.59
C VAL A 182 -7.68 20.24 -5.04
N LYS A 183 -6.73 20.26 -4.10
CA LYS A 183 -6.22 19.05 -3.45
C LYS A 183 -7.28 18.39 -2.54
N ARG A 184 -8.12 19.18 -1.87
CA ARG A 184 -9.29 18.65 -1.13
C ARG A 184 -10.29 17.95 -2.05
N GLN A 185 -10.53 18.47 -3.25
CA GLN A 185 -11.42 17.81 -4.20
C GLN A 185 -10.84 16.47 -4.67
N LYS A 186 -9.52 16.40 -4.95
CA LYS A 186 -8.83 15.13 -5.24
C LYS A 186 -8.95 14.13 -4.09
N THR A 187 -8.87 14.62 -2.85
CA THR A 187 -9.02 13.82 -1.62
C THR A 187 -10.39 13.15 -1.57
N LYS A 188 -11.47 13.90 -1.85
CA LYS A 188 -12.83 13.35 -1.90
C LYS A 188 -12.96 12.23 -2.93
N VAL A 189 -12.46 12.45 -4.15
CA VAL A 189 -12.51 11.43 -5.21
C VAL A 189 -11.81 10.15 -4.79
N LEU A 190 -10.60 10.23 -4.23
CA LEU A 190 -9.87 9.04 -3.78
C LEU A 190 -10.57 8.34 -2.60
N LYS A 191 -11.13 9.12 -1.67
CA LYS A 191 -11.94 8.57 -0.57
C LYS A 191 -13.14 7.78 -1.09
N ASP A 192 -13.86 8.32 -2.07
CA ASP A 192 -15.00 7.64 -2.68
C ASP A 192 -14.58 6.33 -3.36
N GLN A 193 -13.39 6.28 -3.98
CA GLN A 193 -12.85 5.05 -4.57
C GLN A 193 -12.49 4.00 -3.51
N VAL A 194 -11.90 4.42 -2.38
CA VAL A 194 -11.63 3.54 -1.23
C VAL A 194 -12.95 2.96 -0.68
N GLU A 195 -13.98 3.79 -0.53
CA GLU A 195 -15.30 3.33 -0.07
C GLU A 195 -15.99 2.43 -1.10
N ALA A 196 -15.91 2.75 -2.40
CA ALA A 196 -16.44 1.89 -3.46
C ALA A 196 -15.80 0.49 -3.44
N ARG A 197 -14.48 0.40 -3.19
CA ARG A 197 -13.79 -0.88 -3.02
C ARG A 197 -14.23 -1.64 -1.77
N LYS A 198 -14.85 -1.01 -0.77
CA LYS A 198 -15.46 -1.73 0.36
C LYS A 198 -16.85 -2.26 -0.01
N THR A 199 -17.64 -1.50 -0.77
CA THR A 199 -19.06 -1.80 -1.03
C THR A 199 -19.31 -2.69 -2.24
N GLN A 200 -18.50 -2.62 -3.31
CA GLN A 200 -18.77 -3.23 -4.62
C GLN A 200 -18.92 -4.77 -4.63
N TYR A 201 -18.73 -5.47 -3.50
CA TYR A 201 -18.82 -6.94 -3.43
C TYR A 201 -19.50 -7.45 -2.13
N GLN A 202 -20.39 -6.64 -1.54
CA GLN A 202 -21.33 -7.07 -0.49
C GLN A 202 -22.67 -7.59 -1.05
N SER A 203 -22.82 -7.65 -2.37
CA SER A 203 -23.95 -8.23 -3.12
C SER A 203 -23.54 -9.54 -3.79
#